data_AF-A0A965VUQ3-F1
#
_entry.id   AF-A0A965VUQ3-F1
#
_cell.length_a   1.000
_cell.length_b   1.000
_cell.length_c   1.000
_cell.angle_alpha   90.00
_cell.angle_beta   90.00
_cell.angle_gamma   90.00
#
_symmetry.space_group_name_H-M   'P 1'
#
loop_
_entity.id
_entity.type
_entity.pdbx_description
1 polymer ?
#
loop_
_entity_poly.entity_id
_entity_poly.type
_entity_poly.pdbx_seq_one_letter_code
_entity_poly.pdbx_strand_id
1 'polypeptide(L)'
;MKHSKPGFVFLILLVSTVVIALISTFYGAVEISFSEMASCFQKLLFTGETLNLNENIFLELRLPRVILCLGVGGILALGGTLMQALFRNPIVEPGLVGTSSGAAFGAAFFLVLGATYH
;
A
#
# COMPACT_ATOMS: atom_id res chain seq x y z
N MET A 1 -20.72 6.72 28.39
CA MET A 1 -19.85 6.42 27.22
C MET A 1 -18.87 5.34 27.64
N LYS A 2 -19.06 4.12 27.14
CA LYS A 2 -18.30 2.92 27.54
C LYS A 2 -16.88 3.06 27.00
N HIS A 3 -15.91 3.38 27.86
CA HIS A 3 -14.49 3.38 27.51
C HIS A 3 -14.08 1.97 27.10
N SER A 4 -14.24 1.61 25.81
CA SER A 4 -13.54 0.47 25.26
C SER A 4 -12.06 0.73 25.49
N LYS A 5 -11.35 -0.20 26.13
CA LYS A 5 -9.92 -0.08 26.37
C LYS A 5 -9.25 0.23 25.02
N PRO A 6 -8.60 1.39 24.85
CA PRO A 6 -8.14 1.84 23.53
C PRO A 6 -7.23 0.81 22.86
N GLY A 7 -6.44 0.06 23.64
CA GLY A 7 -5.61 -1.03 23.13
C GLY A 7 -6.38 -2.15 22.42
N PHE A 8 -7.62 -2.44 22.82
CA PHE A 8 -8.43 -3.47 22.16
C PHE A 8 -8.86 -3.02 20.75
N VAL A 9 -9.17 -1.73 20.59
CA VAL A 9 -9.56 -1.16 19.28
C VAL A 9 -8.35 -1.15 18.33
N PHE A 10 -7.17 -0.74 18.80
CA PHE A 10 -5.95 -0.80 18.01
C PHE A 10 -5.59 -2.22 17.58
N LEU A 11 -5.76 -3.20 18.48
CA LEU A 11 -5.50 -4.59 18.16
C LEU A 11 -6.47 -5.11 17.08
N ILE A 12 -7.76 -4.77 17.16
CA ILE A 12 -8.73 -5.11 16.11
C ILE A 12 -8.33 -4.48 14.77
N LEU A 13 -7.98 -3.20 14.74
CA LEU A 13 -7.60 -2.50 13.51
C LEU A 13 -6.34 -3.10 12.88
N LEU A 14 -5.33 -3.41 13.71
CA LEU A 14 -4.10 -4.05 13.26
C LEU A 14 -4.39 -5.44 12.67
N VAL A 15 -5.14 -6.28 13.39
CA VAL A 15 -5.54 -7.60 12.89
C VAL A 15 -6.33 -7.48 11.60
N SER A 16 -7.29 -6.56 11.51
CA SER A 16 -8.09 -6.35 10.30
C SER A 16 -7.22 -5.92 9.11
N THR A 17 -6.21 -5.07 9.33
CA THR A 17 -5.28 -4.63 8.30
C THR A 17 -4.44 -5.79 7.77
N VAL A 18 -3.93 -6.65 8.67
CA VAL A 18 -3.16 -7.84 8.28
C VAL A 18 -4.05 -8.81 7.49
N VAL A 19 -5.28 -9.07 7.96
CA VAL A 19 -6.22 -9.96 7.26
C VAL A 19 -6.55 -9.43 5.87
N ILE A 20 -6.83 -8.13 5.71
CA ILE A 20 -7.13 -7.53 4.41
C ILE A 20 -5.90 -7.59 3.50
N ALA A 21 -4.69 -7.33 4.02
CA ALA A 21 -3.46 -7.43 3.24
C ALA A 21 -3.24 -8.85 2.70
N LEU A 22 -3.48 -9.87 3.53
CA LEU A 22 -3.42 -11.27 3.12
C LEU A 22 -4.47 -11.57 2.04
N ILE A 23 -5.73 -11.19 2.24
CA ILE A 23 -6.80 -11.40 1.24
C ILE A 23 -6.48 -10.70 -0.07
N SER A 24 -5.98 -9.46 -0.02
CA SER A 24 -5.55 -8.67 -1.20
C SER A 24 -4.46 -9.37 -2.00
N THR A 25 -3.61 -10.14 -1.33
CA THR A 25 -2.56 -10.92 -1.95
C THR A 25 -3.12 -12.09 -2.78
N PHE A 26 -4.22 -12.70 -2.31
CA PHE A 26 -4.91 -13.79 -3.01
C PHE A 26 -5.83 -13.31 -4.14
N TYR A 27 -6.44 -12.13 -3.99
CA TYR A 27 -7.35 -11.57 -4.99
C TYR A 27 -6.59 -10.94 -6.17
N GLY A 28 -6.82 -11.44 -7.39
CA GLY A 28 -6.26 -10.85 -8.60
C GLY A 28 -6.82 -11.48 -9.88
N ALA A 29 -6.41 -10.94 -11.03
CA ALA A 29 -6.92 -11.34 -12.35
C ALA A 29 -6.58 -12.79 -12.76
N VAL A 30 -5.70 -13.46 -12.02
CA VAL A 30 -5.30 -14.86 -12.23
C VAL A 30 -5.55 -15.63 -10.94
N GLU A 31 -6.23 -16.77 -11.01
CA GLU A 31 -6.34 -17.66 -9.86
C GLU A 31 -4.98 -18.31 -9.62
N ILE A 32 -4.31 -17.90 -8.55
CA ILE A 32 -3.02 -18.47 -8.14
C ILE A 32 -3.31 -19.40 -6.98
N SER A 33 -2.94 -20.67 -7.11
CA SER A 33 -3.16 -21.65 -6.05
C SER A 33 -2.22 -21.40 -4.86
N PHE A 34 -2.65 -21.73 -3.64
CA PHE A 34 -1.84 -21.54 -2.42
C PHE A 34 -0.49 -22.27 -2.50
N SER A 35 -0.46 -23.43 -3.15
CA SER A 35 0.77 -24.19 -3.41
C SER A 35 1.77 -23.44 -4.28
N GLU A 36 1.30 -22.66 -5.26
CA GLU A 36 2.14 -21.89 -6.18
C GLU A 36 2.76 -20.67 -5.50
N MET A 37 2.04 -20.02 -4.56
CA MET A 37 2.62 -18.94 -3.75
C MET A 37 3.72 -19.46 -2.83
N ALA A 38 3.52 -20.62 -2.21
CA ALA A 38 4.51 -21.22 -1.32
C ALA A 38 5.75 -21.70 -2.10
N SER A 39 5.57 -22.32 -3.27
CA SER A 39 6.68 -22.73 -4.14
C SER A 39 7.44 -21.51 -4.67
N CYS A 40 6.76 -20.41 -4.95
CA CYS A 40 7.38 -19.17 -5.39
C CYS A 40 8.37 -18.61 -4.35
N PHE A 41 7.97 -18.55 -3.07
CA PHE A 41 8.88 -18.12 -1.99
C PHE A 41 10.05 -19.07 -1.79
N GLN A 42 9.82 -20.38 -1.88
CA GLN A 42 10.90 -21.37 -1.76
C GLN A 42 11.90 -21.26 -2.92
N LYS A 43 11.42 -21.16 -4.17
CA LYS A 43 12.27 -21.00 -5.35
C LYS A 43 13.08 -19.71 -5.29
N LEU A 44 12.48 -18.61 -4.84
CA LEU A 44 13.15 -17.32 -4.69
C LEU A 44 14.24 -17.34 -3.61
N LEU A 45 13.99 -17.97 -2.46
CA LEU A 45 14.96 -17.99 -1.35
C LEU A 45 16.03 -19.08 -1.45
N PHE A 46 15.71 -20.25 -2.02
CA PHE A 46 16.53 -21.45 -1.85
C PHE A 46 17.03 -22.10 -3.14
N THR A 47 16.33 -21.94 -4.28
CA THR A 47 16.60 -22.77 -5.47
C THR A 47 17.06 -21.97 -6.69
N GLY A 48 16.62 -20.73 -6.86
CA GLY A 48 16.98 -19.90 -8.02
C GLY A 48 16.45 -20.44 -9.36
N GLU A 49 15.45 -21.33 -9.35
CA GLU A 49 14.84 -21.88 -10.55
C GLU A 49 13.95 -20.87 -11.28
N THR A 50 13.74 -21.08 -12.58
CA THR A 50 12.89 -20.21 -13.40
C THR A 50 11.45 -20.24 -12.91
N LEU A 51 10.94 -19.06 -12.54
CA LEU A 51 9.58 -18.87 -12.07
C LEU A 51 8.59 -19.05 -13.23
N ASN A 52 7.45 -19.66 -12.93
CA ASN A 52 6.33 -19.70 -13.86
C ASN A 52 5.72 -18.30 -14.02
N LEU A 53 4.99 -18.06 -15.13
CA LEU A 53 4.33 -16.78 -15.40
C LEU A 53 3.44 -16.33 -14.23
N ASN A 54 2.69 -17.25 -13.62
CA ASN A 54 1.86 -16.99 -12.44
C ASN A 54 2.67 -16.56 -11.21
N GLU A 55 3.80 -17.23 -10.96
CA GLU A 55 4.71 -16.94 -9.85
C GLU A 55 5.39 -15.57 -10.05
N ASN A 56 5.73 -15.23 -11.29
CA ASN A 56 6.30 -13.92 -11.63
C ASN A 56 5.27 -12.79 -11.45
N ILE A 57 4.03 -12.95 -11.93
CA ILE A 57 2.94 -11.99 -11.68
C ILE A 57 2.74 -11.77 -10.18
N PHE A 58 2.84 -12.83 -9.38
CA PHE A 58 2.71 -12.71 -7.94
C PHE A 58 3.82 -11.84 -7.33
N LEU A 59 5.09 -12.12 -7.64
CA LEU A 59 6.24 -11.41 -7.06
C LEU A 59 6.46 -10.01 -7.61
N GLU A 60 6.28 -9.80 -8.91
CA GLU A 60 6.61 -8.53 -9.57
C GLU A 60 5.44 -7.55 -9.58
N LEU A 61 4.19 -8.01 -9.48
CA LEU A 61 3.01 -7.14 -9.52
C LEU A 61 2.24 -7.12 -8.21
N ARG A 62 1.85 -8.28 -7.66
CA ARG A 62 0.92 -8.33 -6.51
C ARG A 62 1.58 -7.95 -5.21
N LEU A 63 2.68 -8.62 -4.86
CA LEU A 63 3.41 -8.38 -3.62
C LEU A 63 3.87 -6.92 -3.49
N PRO A 64 4.55 -6.30 -4.47
CA PRO A 64 4.95 -4.91 -4.38
C PRO A 64 3.75 -3.97 -4.29
N ARG A 65 2.64 -4.24 -5.01
CA ARG A 65 1.42 -3.44 -4.89
C ARG A 65 0.84 -3.44 -3.48
N VAL A 66 0.76 -4.60 -2.81
CA VAL A 66 0.25 -4.68 -1.43
C VAL A 66 1.14 -3.89 -0.47
N ILE A 67 2.46 -4.02 -0.60
CA ILE A 67 3.44 -3.27 0.20
C ILE A 67 3.27 -1.77 -0.02
N LEU A 68 3.16 -1.32 -1.27
CA LEU A 68 2.93 0.07 -1.62
C LEU A 68 1.60 0.59 -1.05
N CYS A 69 0.52 -0.18 -1.12
CA CYS A 69 -0.77 0.20 -0.54
C CYS A 69 -0.68 0.40 0.98
N LEU A 70 0.02 -0.49 1.69
CA LEU A 70 0.25 -0.34 3.14
C LEU A 70 1.09 0.90 3.45
N GLY A 71 2.18 1.11 2.71
CA GLY A 71 3.06 2.28 2.89
C GLY A 71 2.34 3.59 2.61
N VAL A 72 1.65 3.70 1.48
CA VAL A 72 0.88 4.90 1.08
C VAL A 72 -0.25 5.16 2.09
N GLY A 73 -1.01 4.14 2.48
CA GLY A 73 -2.06 4.29 3.49
C GLY A 73 -1.53 4.80 4.83
N GLY A 74 -0.38 4.27 5.28
CA GLY A 74 0.29 4.73 6.49
C GLY A 74 0.76 6.19 6.40
N ILE A 75 1.38 6.58 5.29
CA ILE A 75 1.84 7.96 5.05
C ILE A 75 0.65 8.93 5.00
N LEU A 76 -0.47 8.55 4.37
CA LEU A 76 -1.68 9.36 4.33
C LEU A 76 -2.29 9.54 5.74
N ALA A 77 -2.36 8.48 6.53
CA ALA A 77 -2.85 8.56 7.91
C ALA A 77 -1.96 9.45 8.80
N LEU A 78 -0.63 9.32 8.67
CA LEU A 78 0.35 10.17 9.37
C LEU A 78 0.26 11.62 8.92
N GLY A 79 0.18 11.87 7.60
CA GLY A 79 0.04 13.22 7.05
C GLY A 79 -1.25 13.91 7.53
N GLY A 80 -2.37 13.16 7.56
CA GLY A 80 -3.64 13.65 8.09
C GLY A 80 -3.58 14.00 9.58
N THR A 81 -3.02 13.11 10.40
CA THR A 81 -2.88 13.34 11.84
C THR A 81 -1.92 14.50 12.16
N LEU A 82 -0.80 14.62 11.45
CA LEU A 82 0.12 15.75 11.59
C LEU A 82 -0.53 17.07 11.19
N MET A 83 -1.31 17.08 10.10
CA MET A 83 -2.04 18.27 9.65
C MET A 83 -3.06 18.72 10.69
N GLN A 84 -3.86 17.78 11.20
CA GLN A 84 -4.83 18.04 12.27
C GLN A 84 -4.15 18.56 13.54
N ALA A 85 -2.97 18.03 13.91
CA ALA A 85 -2.20 18.47 15.07
C ALA A 85 -1.61 19.87 14.91
N LEU A 86 -1.06 20.18 13.72
CA LEU A 86 -0.47 21.48 13.41
C LEU A 86 -1.52 22.60 13.47
N PHE A 87 -2.66 22.40 12.81
CA PHE A 87 -3.75 23.37 12.77
C PHE A 87 -4.64 23.34 14.01
N ARG A 88 -4.44 22.35 14.89
CA ARG A 88 -5.28 22.09 16.07
C ARG A 88 -6.76 22.06 15.72
N ASN A 89 -7.07 21.56 14.52
CA ASN A 89 -8.42 21.52 13.96
C ASN A 89 -8.67 20.12 13.38
N PRO A 90 -9.56 19.32 14.01
CA PRO A 90 -9.80 17.94 13.62
C PRO A 90 -10.50 17.77 12.26
N ILE A 91 -10.97 18.86 11.64
CA ILE A 91 -11.68 18.84 10.35
C ILE A 91 -10.71 19.11 9.18
N VAL A 92 -9.47 19.54 9.46
CA VAL A 92 -8.50 19.85 8.42
C VAL A 92 -7.99 18.57 7.77
N GLU A 93 -8.08 18.53 6.44
CA GLU A 93 -7.53 17.46 5.61
C GLU A 93 -6.33 18.00 4.80
N PRO A 94 -5.22 17.24 4.67
CA PRO A 94 -4.04 17.66 3.92
C PRO A 94 -4.30 18.04 2.46
N GLY A 95 -5.36 17.53 1.84
CA GLY A 95 -5.80 17.91 0.49
C GLY A 95 -6.18 19.40 0.36
N LEU A 96 -6.64 20.03 1.45
CA LEU A 96 -7.07 21.44 1.45
C LEU A 96 -5.90 22.43 1.37
N VAL A 97 -4.67 22.00 1.65
CA VAL A 97 -3.46 22.84 1.69
C VAL A 97 -2.74 22.89 0.32
N GLY A 98 -3.35 22.31 -0.73
CA GLY A 98 -2.79 22.33 -2.09
C GLY A 98 -1.68 21.31 -2.36
N THR A 99 -1.43 20.40 -1.42
CA THR A 99 -0.41 19.33 -1.54
C THR A 99 -0.70 18.39 -2.70
N SER A 100 -1.97 17.99 -2.90
CA SER A 100 -2.40 17.15 -4.01
C SER A 100 -2.25 17.85 -5.36
N SER A 101 -2.67 19.13 -5.45
CA SER A 101 -2.53 19.93 -6.66
C SER A 101 -1.07 20.17 -7.05
N GLY A 102 -0.18 20.40 -6.06
CA GLY A 102 1.26 20.53 -6.28
C GLY A 102 1.90 19.24 -6.79
N ALA A 103 1.52 18.09 -6.21
CA ALA A 103 1.98 16.77 -6.69
C ALA A 103 1.50 16.48 -8.12
N ALA A 104 0.24 16.78 -8.44
CA ALA A 104 -0.31 16.61 -9.78
C ALA A 104 0.38 17.53 -10.80
N PHE A 105 0.63 18.79 -10.44
CA PHE A 105 1.39 19.72 -11.29
C PHE A 105 2.81 19.22 -11.54
N GLY A 106 3.53 18.78 -10.50
CA GLY A 106 4.88 18.22 -10.64
C GLY A 106 4.92 16.98 -11.52
N ALA A 107 3.95 16.07 -11.36
CA ALA A 107 3.82 14.89 -12.21
C ALA A 107 3.55 15.27 -13.67
N ALA A 108 2.61 16.19 -13.93
CA ALA A 108 2.32 16.67 -15.27
C ALA A 108 3.53 17.38 -15.90
N PHE A 109 4.22 18.21 -15.13
CA PHE A 109 5.44 18.90 -15.57
C PHE A 109 6.52 17.90 -15.98
N PHE A 110 6.78 16.88 -15.15
CA PHE A 110 7.74 15.82 -15.49
C PHE A 110 7.30 15.02 -16.71
N LEU A 111 6.03 14.66 -16.83
CA LEU A 111 5.53 13.91 -17.99
C LEU A 111 5.66 14.71 -19.29
N VAL A 112 5.41 16.01 -19.27
CA VAL A 112 5.49 16.85 -20.48
C VAL A 112 6.93 17.16 -20.85
N LEU A 113 7.73 17.66 -19.90
CA LEU A 113 9.10 18.09 -20.17
C LEU A 113 10.09 16.92 -20.14
N GLY A 114 9.96 16.00 -19.18
CA GLY A 114 10.81 14.81 -19.09
C GLY A 114 10.68 13.90 -20.30
N ALA A 115 9.48 13.74 -20.87
CA ALA A 115 9.28 13.02 -22.12
C ALA A 115 9.78 13.77 -23.36
N THR A 116 10.11 15.05 -23.24
CA THR A 116 10.73 15.83 -24.31
C THR A 116 12.26 15.69 -24.32
N TYR A 117 12.88 15.34 -23.18
CA TYR A 117 14.34 15.20 -23.03
C TYR A 117 14.84 13.75 -22.95
N HIS A 118 13.95 12.76 -23.06
CA HIS A 118 14.23 11.32 -23.20
C HIS A 118 13.72 10.81 -24.54
#